data_AF-A0A5A9W2G8-F1
#
_entry.id   AF-A0A5A9W2G8-F1
#
_cell.length_a   1.000
_cell.length_b   1.000
_cell.length_c   1.000
_cell.angle_alpha   90.00
_cell.angle_beta   90.00
_cell.angle_gamma   90.00
#
_symmetry.space_group_name_H-M   'P 1'
#
loop_
_entity.id
_entity.type
_entity.pdbx_description
1 polymer ?
#
loop_
_entity_poly.entity_id
_entity_poly.type
_entity_poly.pdbx_seq_one_letter_code
_entity_poly.pdbx_strand_id
1 'polypeptide(L)'
;MPHTLKTSVDHQARGEFLDSFNQLQAAFAAVQSEVQQQERALMQDQADVSAELEQLARATQDQLNPEHPLSQMCEQWLANIAGVRQRWLQAAQSFDKGTRLRQKQGDSLLIYVYGKVNAGKSSFGNHIAIGCAEPNAQQVAALAAKGLRFAMHEVSGAALEQSLTQGFEVDRKECTSAVQYFTLPGLTWVDSPGLHSKTARNGELARQYAQSADVVVYVMNSEHPARETDMKEIGELLSMGKPVVFVLTRADEDEVAVVDGQLVSRPVMYSQDDRQEQERYVMQTLSRHFGQHPGLAQAQIMSVSVRCAEISDTPEALEDSGIPHFLRTMQLYIKQESVRIKQATPKRNLAAFAQRLLVSTEQMAEQQADIQSELTAQQDEVERRYQTMSQQLTLQLSDIIARAMQNYSGDNAALSSQIAADLQQKATGLIQVELEQQLHVLEQNMASAITFDSSDALPGFEHEYSSFNYSDRGYKRAWGGAGGGALGAGVGFFLAGPMGAVVGSILGGAAGEGLGRAFSKDSTRSILIGDNRFVIEQAAYQLFSTRIADTLEQGYRTPMLEILQQMEQNIRDSRRLLEQFCQRWQPLTEPLTSTERA
;
A
#
# COMPACT_ATOMS: atom_id res chain seq x y z
N MET A 1 -42.84 -6.48 54.99
CA MET A 1 -41.78 -5.71 54.31
C MET A 1 -40.42 -6.43 54.11
N PRO A 2 -40.32 -7.78 53.93
CA PRO A 2 -39.07 -8.40 53.43
C PRO A 2 -39.00 -8.58 51.89
N HIS A 3 -40.14 -8.84 51.21
CA HIS A 3 -40.16 -9.16 49.78
C HIS A 3 -39.65 -8.04 48.83
N THR A 4 -39.74 -6.77 49.23
CA THR A 4 -39.29 -5.61 48.43
C THR A 4 -37.79 -5.36 48.49
N LEU A 5 -37.12 -5.78 49.57
CA LEU A 5 -35.65 -5.75 49.71
C LEU A 5 -35.00 -6.99 49.06
N LYS A 6 -35.68 -8.15 49.10
CA LYS A 6 -35.30 -9.41 48.42
C LYS A 6 -35.13 -9.23 46.92
N THR A 7 -36.12 -8.65 46.26
CA THR A 7 -36.06 -8.35 44.83
C THR A 7 -34.95 -7.35 44.51
N SER A 8 -34.66 -6.38 45.39
CA SER A 8 -33.67 -5.36 45.06
C SER A 8 -32.23 -5.87 45.02
N VAL A 9 -31.80 -6.81 45.87
CA VAL A 9 -30.39 -7.22 45.94
C VAL A 9 -29.99 -8.21 44.84
N ASP A 10 -30.84 -9.20 44.54
CA ASP A 10 -30.62 -10.11 43.39
C ASP A 10 -30.75 -9.35 42.07
N HIS A 11 -31.79 -8.52 41.93
CA HIS A 11 -31.89 -7.64 40.76
C HIS A 11 -30.75 -6.63 40.68
N GLN A 12 -30.15 -6.22 41.80
CA GLN A 12 -29.02 -5.30 41.79
C GLN A 12 -27.73 -6.00 41.35
N ALA A 13 -27.33 -7.12 41.93
CA ALA A 13 -26.10 -7.81 41.52
C ALA A 13 -26.19 -8.34 40.07
N ARG A 14 -27.33 -8.95 39.70
CA ARG A 14 -27.61 -9.39 38.32
C ARG A 14 -27.75 -8.19 37.39
N GLY A 15 -28.46 -7.14 37.80
CA GLY A 15 -28.62 -5.91 37.04
C GLY A 15 -27.28 -5.24 36.74
N GLU A 16 -26.45 -5.02 37.75
CA GLU A 16 -25.09 -4.48 37.62
C GLU A 16 -24.21 -5.34 36.70
N PHE A 17 -24.34 -6.67 36.79
CA PHE A 17 -23.63 -7.58 35.88
C PHE A 17 -24.08 -7.37 34.43
N LEU A 18 -25.39 -7.38 34.16
CA LEU A 18 -25.93 -7.17 32.82
C LEU A 18 -25.64 -5.76 32.28
N ASP A 19 -25.73 -4.73 33.12
CA ASP A 19 -25.42 -3.35 32.77
C ASP A 19 -23.94 -3.17 32.44
N SER A 20 -23.04 -3.93 33.08
CA SER A 20 -21.62 -3.93 32.73
C SER A 20 -21.39 -4.39 31.27
N PHE A 21 -22.19 -5.33 30.75
CA PHE A 21 -22.11 -5.74 29.35
C PHE A 21 -22.76 -4.75 28.39
N ASN A 22 -23.84 -4.08 28.79
CA ASN A 22 -24.44 -3.01 28.00
C ASN A 22 -23.42 -1.88 27.75
N GLN A 23 -22.64 -1.49 28.76
CA GLN A 23 -21.56 -0.51 28.60
C GLN A 23 -20.45 -1.01 27.65
N LEU A 24 -20.14 -2.30 27.69
CA LEU A 24 -19.15 -2.91 26.78
C LEU A 24 -19.63 -3.00 25.35
N GLN A 25 -20.92 -3.20 25.12
CA GLN A 25 -21.48 -3.18 23.78
C GLN A 25 -21.22 -1.83 23.11
N ALA A 26 -21.43 -0.72 23.82
CA ALA A 26 -21.16 0.61 23.28
C ALA A 26 -19.66 0.79 22.98
N ALA A 27 -18.77 0.30 23.86
CA ALA A 27 -17.33 0.35 23.63
C ALA A 27 -16.88 -0.52 22.45
N PHE A 28 -17.44 -1.73 22.28
CA PHE A 28 -17.16 -2.60 21.14
C PHE A 28 -17.67 -1.99 19.83
N ALA A 29 -18.89 -1.44 19.84
CA ALA A 29 -19.46 -0.76 18.68
C ALA A 29 -18.63 0.47 18.27
N ALA A 30 -18.13 1.25 19.25
CA ALA A 30 -17.27 2.40 18.99
C ALA A 30 -15.94 1.98 18.34
N VAL A 31 -15.24 0.99 18.90
CA VAL A 31 -13.99 0.46 18.33
C VAL A 31 -14.21 -0.14 16.94
N GLN A 32 -15.30 -0.87 16.75
CA GLN A 32 -15.63 -1.46 15.46
C GLN A 32 -15.96 -0.39 14.41
N SER A 33 -16.69 0.66 14.79
CA SER A 33 -16.98 1.81 13.93
C SER A 33 -15.70 2.57 13.56
N GLU A 34 -14.82 2.80 14.54
CA GLU A 34 -13.51 3.44 14.32
C GLU A 34 -12.67 2.63 13.32
N VAL A 35 -12.54 1.31 13.53
CA VAL A 35 -11.80 0.41 12.64
C VAL A 35 -12.42 0.37 11.24
N GLN A 36 -13.75 0.30 11.12
CA GLN A 36 -14.42 0.33 9.81
C GLN A 36 -14.22 1.67 9.09
N GLN A 37 -14.21 2.78 9.83
CA GLN A 37 -13.97 4.10 9.25
C GLN A 37 -12.53 4.22 8.74
N GLN A 38 -11.55 3.80 9.55
CA GLN A 38 -10.14 3.79 9.16
C GLN A 38 -9.87 2.84 7.99
N GLU A 39 -10.49 1.65 8.00
CA GLU A 39 -10.42 0.70 6.90
C GLU A 39 -10.95 1.30 5.60
N ARG A 40 -12.15 1.92 5.62
CA ARG A 40 -12.72 2.57 4.43
C ARG A 40 -11.85 3.71 3.93
N ALA A 41 -11.35 4.54 4.83
CA ALA A 41 -10.46 5.64 4.48
C ALA A 41 -9.16 5.15 3.83
N LEU A 42 -8.56 4.08 4.38
CA LEU A 42 -7.37 3.43 3.82
C LEU A 42 -7.64 2.85 2.43
N MET A 43 -8.78 2.18 2.24
CA MET A 43 -9.16 1.64 0.94
C MET A 43 -9.44 2.72 -0.10
N GLN A 44 -10.10 3.80 0.30
CA GLN A 44 -10.39 4.91 -0.61
C GLN A 44 -9.11 5.62 -1.04
N ASP A 45 -8.24 5.97 -0.09
CA ASP A 45 -6.97 6.61 -0.37
C ASP A 45 -6.06 5.73 -1.25
N GLN A 46 -6.06 4.43 -0.99
CA GLN A 46 -5.38 3.47 -1.84
C GLN A 46 -5.91 3.50 -3.28
N ALA A 47 -7.23 3.50 -3.46
CA ALA A 47 -7.85 3.53 -4.78
C ALA A 47 -7.48 4.81 -5.54
N ASP A 48 -7.54 5.95 -4.86
CA ASP A 48 -7.18 7.26 -5.40
C ASP A 48 -5.71 7.29 -5.84
N VAL A 49 -4.77 6.89 -4.96
CA VAL A 49 -3.34 6.79 -5.28
C VAL A 49 -3.09 5.84 -6.46
N SER A 50 -3.75 4.68 -6.49
CA SER A 50 -3.56 3.73 -7.59
C SER A 50 -4.05 4.26 -8.94
N ALA A 51 -5.15 5.02 -8.96
CA ALA A 51 -5.67 5.63 -10.17
C ALA A 51 -4.74 6.74 -10.67
N GLU A 52 -4.19 7.55 -9.77
CA GLU A 52 -3.23 8.60 -10.10
C GLU A 52 -1.90 8.02 -10.63
N LEU A 53 -1.39 6.96 -10.01
CA LEU A 53 -0.21 6.23 -10.50
C LEU A 53 -0.44 5.64 -11.91
N GLU A 54 -1.62 5.05 -12.17
CA GLU A 54 -1.97 4.54 -13.50
C GLU A 54 -2.03 5.67 -14.54
N GLN A 55 -2.52 6.85 -14.20
CA GLN A 55 -2.52 8.01 -15.10
C GLN A 55 -1.11 8.50 -15.43
N LEU A 56 -0.26 8.66 -14.42
CA LEU A 56 1.13 9.10 -14.60
C LEU A 56 1.95 8.09 -15.44
N ALA A 57 1.76 6.80 -15.19
CA ALA A 57 2.45 5.74 -15.92
C ALA A 57 1.97 5.64 -17.39
N ARG A 58 0.66 5.80 -17.67
CA ARG A 58 0.14 5.84 -19.06
C ARG A 58 0.60 7.06 -19.84
N ALA A 59 0.60 8.24 -19.21
CA ALA A 59 1.10 9.47 -19.83
C ALA A 59 2.56 9.33 -20.28
N THR A 60 3.32 8.49 -19.57
CA THR A 60 4.72 8.17 -19.85
C THR A 60 4.85 7.13 -20.98
N GLN A 61 3.96 6.15 -21.04
CA GLN A 61 3.98 5.07 -22.05
C GLN A 61 3.52 5.53 -23.44
N ASP A 62 2.46 6.33 -23.54
CA ASP A 62 1.80 6.66 -24.82
C ASP A 62 2.67 7.49 -25.79
N GLN A 63 3.74 8.13 -25.28
CA GLN A 63 4.65 8.96 -26.07
C GLN A 63 5.72 8.15 -26.81
N LEU A 64 6.14 7.01 -26.25
CA LEU A 64 7.28 6.24 -26.73
C LEU A 64 6.85 5.04 -27.58
N ASN A 65 7.70 4.67 -28.53
CA ASN A 65 7.52 3.45 -29.32
C ASN A 65 7.37 2.23 -28.37
N PRO A 66 6.42 1.29 -28.60
CA PRO A 66 6.24 0.10 -27.76
C PRO A 66 7.49 -0.78 -27.61
N GLU A 67 8.39 -0.78 -28.59
CA GLU A 67 9.66 -1.51 -28.51
C GLU A 67 10.74 -0.78 -27.70
N HIS A 68 10.51 0.48 -27.31
CA HIS A 68 11.44 1.28 -26.54
C HIS A 68 11.62 0.70 -25.11
N PRO A 69 12.86 0.61 -24.58
CA PRO A 69 13.12 0.06 -23.24
C PRO A 69 12.27 0.70 -22.13
N LEU A 70 12.20 2.03 -22.08
CA LEU A 70 11.33 2.75 -21.13
C LEU A 70 9.85 2.39 -21.28
N SER A 71 9.34 2.15 -22.50
CA SER A 71 7.95 1.76 -22.71
C SER A 71 7.65 0.39 -22.11
N GLN A 72 8.56 -0.58 -22.28
CA GLN A 72 8.46 -1.91 -21.66
C GLN A 72 8.54 -1.85 -20.13
N MET A 73 9.42 -1.01 -19.58
CA MET A 73 9.52 -0.82 -18.13
C MET A 73 8.26 -0.17 -17.56
N CYS A 74 7.69 0.83 -18.24
CA CYS A 74 6.42 1.44 -17.87
C CYS A 74 5.25 0.46 -17.96
N GLU A 75 5.22 -0.41 -18.98
CA GLU A 75 4.21 -1.48 -19.09
C GLU A 75 4.31 -2.46 -17.93
N GLN A 76 5.52 -2.88 -17.57
CA GLN A 76 5.76 -3.77 -16.44
C GLN A 76 5.34 -3.11 -15.12
N TRP A 77 5.61 -1.82 -14.96
CA TRP A 77 5.19 -1.05 -13.79
C TRP A 77 3.66 -0.92 -13.71
N LEU A 78 2.98 -0.62 -14.82
CA LEU A 78 1.52 -0.63 -14.93
C LEU A 78 0.92 -1.99 -14.54
N ALA A 79 1.50 -3.08 -15.03
CA ALA A 79 1.09 -4.44 -14.69
C ALA A 79 1.26 -4.70 -13.18
N ASN A 80 2.34 -4.18 -12.57
CA ASN A 80 2.57 -4.32 -11.14
C ASN A 80 1.59 -3.49 -10.31
N ILE A 81 1.29 -2.25 -10.70
CA ILE A 81 0.25 -1.41 -10.08
C ILE A 81 -1.09 -2.15 -10.11
N ALA A 82 -1.49 -2.66 -11.28
CA ALA A 82 -2.74 -3.40 -11.45
C ALA A 82 -2.77 -4.69 -10.60
N GLY A 83 -1.67 -5.44 -10.57
CA GLY A 83 -1.53 -6.66 -9.78
C GLY A 83 -1.59 -6.40 -8.28
N VAL A 84 -0.96 -5.33 -7.81
CA VAL A 84 -1.04 -4.90 -6.41
C VAL A 84 -2.47 -4.44 -6.06
N ARG A 85 -3.11 -3.62 -6.90
CA ARG A 85 -4.51 -3.21 -6.74
C ARG A 85 -5.44 -4.42 -6.62
N GLN A 86 -5.25 -5.43 -7.46
CA GLN A 86 -6.07 -6.65 -7.42
C GLN A 86 -5.86 -7.45 -6.13
N ARG A 87 -4.60 -7.63 -5.69
CA ARG A 87 -4.28 -8.29 -4.41
C ARG A 87 -4.90 -7.53 -3.23
N TRP A 88 -4.89 -6.20 -3.29
CA TRP A 88 -5.49 -5.34 -2.27
C TRP A 88 -7.01 -5.45 -2.25
N LEU A 89 -7.68 -5.42 -3.39
CA LEU A 89 -9.13 -5.62 -3.48
C LEU A 89 -9.54 -7.01 -2.96
N GLN A 90 -8.75 -8.05 -3.25
CA GLN A 90 -8.98 -9.39 -2.71
C GLN A 90 -8.76 -9.46 -1.19
N ALA A 91 -7.72 -8.80 -0.68
CA ALA A 91 -7.45 -8.72 0.75
C ALA A 91 -8.56 -7.94 1.49
N ALA A 92 -9.06 -6.85 0.91
CA ALA A 92 -10.19 -6.07 1.38
C ALA A 92 -11.48 -6.91 1.45
N GLN A 93 -11.82 -7.62 0.37
CA GLN A 93 -12.99 -8.51 0.35
C GLN A 93 -12.87 -9.66 1.36
N SER A 94 -11.65 -10.18 1.56
CA SER A 94 -11.39 -11.25 2.53
C SER A 94 -11.49 -10.73 3.97
N PHE A 95 -11.03 -9.50 4.22
CA PHE A 95 -11.18 -8.81 5.49
C PHE A 95 -12.66 -8.52 5.77
N ASP A 96 -13.41 -7.93 4.84
CA ASP A 96 -14.85 -7.66 4.97
C ASP A 96 -15.66 -8.94 5.24
N LYS A 97 -15.37 -10.05 4.55
CA LYS A 97 -15.99 -11.36 4.84
C LYS A 97 -15.67 -11.85 6.26
N GLY A 98 -14.42 -11.74 6.70
CA GLY A 98 -13.99 -12.09 8.05
C GLY A 98 -14.56 -11.16 9.13
N THR A 99 -14.82 -9.89 8.79
CA THR A 99 -15.42 -8.89 9.68
C THR A 99 -16.93 -9.06 9.76
N ARG A 100 -17.63 -9.43 8.69
CA ARG A 100 -19.07 -9.76 8.69
C ARG A 100 -19.40 -11.08 9.38
N LEU A 101 -18.54 -12.09 9.28
CA LEU A 101 -18.67 -13.30 10.09
C LEU A 101 -18.50 -12.97 11.59
N ARG A 102 -17.59 -12.04 11.90
CA ARG A 102 -17.41 -11.48 13.23
C ARG A 102 -18.55 -10.55 13.66
N GLN A 103 -19.26 -9.85 12.78
CA GLN A 103 -20.46 -9.08 13.17
C GLN A 103 -21.57 -9.96 13.77
N LYS A 104 -21.62 -11.25 13.44
CA LYS A 104 -22.56 -12.19 14.09
C LYS A 104 -22.09 -12.73 15.46
N GLN A 105 -20.81 -12.57 15.82
CA GLN A 105 -20.21 -13.18 17.04
C GLN A 105 -19.30 -12.24 17.87
N GLY A 106 -19.02 -11.03 17.40
CA GLY A 106 -17.96 -10.14 17.86
C GLY A 106 -18.45 -8.92 18.62
N ASP A 107 -19.75 -8.67 18.63
CA ASP A 107 -20.39 -7.53 19.30
C ASP A 107 -20.69 -7.82 20.79
N SER A 108 -20.32 -9.01 21.27
CA SER A 108 -20.60 -9.47 22.63
C SER A 108 -19.49 -10.37 23.15
N LEU A 109 -19.16 -10.26 24.44
CA LEU A 109 -18.23 -11.18 25.10
C LEU A 109 -18.81 -12.60 25.11
N LEU A 110 -18.03 -13.61 24.72
CA LEU A 110 -18.46 -15.00 24.66
C LEU A 110 -18.04 -15.74 25.93
N ILE A 111 -19.01 -16.04 26.80
CA ILE A 111 -18.85 -16.91 27.96
C ILE A 111 -19.26 -18.32 27.56
N TYR A 112 -18.32 -19.25 27.66
CA TYR A 112 -18.56 -20.66 27.38
C TYR A 112 -18.68 -21.45 28.67
N VAL A 113 -19.88 -22.00 28.93
CA VAL A 113 -20.14 -22.84 30.10
C VAL A 113 -19.97 -24.29 29.73
N TYR A 114 -19.13 -24.94 30.53
CA TYR A 114 -18.72 -26.30 30.28
C TYR A 114 -18.80 -27.14 31.56
N GLY A 115 -19.04 -28.43 31.42
CA GLY A 115 -19.13 -29.37 32.54
C GLY A 115 -20.02 -30.55 32.22
N LYS A 116 -20.00 -31.57 33.08
CA LYS A 116 -20.73 -32.81 32.85
C LYS A 116 -22.25 -32.63 32.73
N VAL A 117 -22.88 -33.63 32.10
CA VAL A 117 -24.34 -33.77 32.10
C VAL A 117 -24.83 -33.79 33.55
N ASN A 118 -25.93 -33.09 33.82
CA ASN A 118 -26.54 -32.94 35.15
C ASN A 118 -25.67 -32.24 36.21
N ALA A 119 -24.63 -31.52 35.80
CA ALA A 119 -23.89 -30.61 36.68
C ALA A 119 -24.60 -29.26 36.88
N GLY A 120 -25.89 -29.13 36.58
CA GLY A 120 -26.65 -27.88 36.81
C GLY A 120 -26.35 -26.71 35.87
N LYS A 121 -25.64 -26.92 34.74
CA LYS A 121 -25.25 -25.85 33.80
C LYS A 121 -26.44 -25.06 33.23
N SER A 122 -27.46 -25.76 32.74
CA SER A 122 -28.61 -25.14 32.08
C SER A 122 -29.44 -24.34 33.07
N SER A 123 -29.71 -24.90 34.26
CA SER A 123 -30.37 -24.21 35.38
C SER A 123 -29.59 -22.97 35.82
N PHE A 124 -28.25 -23.08 35.90
CA PHE A 124 -27.38 -21.95 36.22
C PHE A 124 -27.44 -20.86 35.14
N GLY A 125 -27.33 -21.20 33.87
CA GLY A 125 -27.44 -20.25 32.76
C GLY A 125 -28.79 -19.54 32.70
N ASN A 126 -29.89 -20.27 32.93
CA ASN A 126 -31.23 -19.68 33.02
C ASN A 126 -31.34 -18.69 34.19
N HIS A 127 -30.78 -19.05 35.36
CA HIS A 127 -30.75 -18.17 36.52
C HIS A 127 -29.89 -16.91 36.27
N ILE A 128 -28.75 -17.02 35.61
CA ILE A 128 -27.95 -15.84 35.22
C ILE A 128 -28.72 -14.93 34.26
N ALA A 129 -29.47 -15.49 33.30
CA ALA A 129 -30.21 -14.71 32.32
C ALA A 129 -31.46 -14.02 32.90
N ILE A 130 -32.23 -14.73 33.71
CA ILE A 130 -33.59 -14.31 34.12
C ILE A 130 -33.77 -14.25 35.65
N GLY A 131 -32.95 -14.95 36.42
CA GLY A 131 -33.13 -15.17 37.86
C GLY A 131 -34.02 -16.38 38.21
N CYS A 132 -34.26 -17.26 37.24
CA CYS A 132 -35.11 -18.44 37.37
C CYS A 132 -34.45 -19.61 36.63
N ALA A 133 -34.31 -20.77 37.27
CA ALA A 133 -33.68 -21.97 36.76
C ALA A 133 -34.48 -22.62 35.62
N GLU A 134 -35.81 -22.51 35.68
CA GLU A 134 -36.75 -23.06 34.69
C GLU A 134 -37.78 -21.98 34.32
N PRO A 135 -37.38 -21.00 33.48
CA PRO A 135 -38.26 -19.88 33.13
C PRO A 135 -39.35 -20.31 32.16
N ASN A 136 -40.55 -19.76 32.33
CA ASN A 136 -41.65 -19.95 31.38
C ASN A 136 -41.60 -18.92 30.23
N ALA A 137 -42.47 -19.12 29.23
CA ALA A 137 -42.52 -18.26 28.05
C ALA A 137 -42.84 -16.78 28.35
N GLN A 138 -43.61 -16.50 29.41
CA GLN A 138 -43.92 -15.14 29.80
C GLN A 138 -42.70 -14.44 30.40
N GLN A 139 -41.92 -15.15 31.23
CA GLN A 139 -40.69 -14.61 31.82
C GLN A 139 -39.62 -14.32 30.77
N VAL A 140 -39.47 -15.18 29.76
CA VAL A 140 -38.56 -14.95 28.63
C VAL A 140 -39.03 -13.76 27.79
N ALA A 141 -40.32 -13.71 27.44
CA ALA A 141 -40.88 -12.62 26.65
C ALA A 141 -40.76 -11.25 27.34
N ALA A 142 -40.89 -11.20 28.67
CA ALA A 142 -40.77 -9.96 29.45
C ALA A 142 -39.37 -9.32 29.33
N LEU A 143 -38.33 -10.12 29.07
CA LEU A 143 -36.95 -9.66 28.93
C LEU A 143 -36.49 -9.53 27.46
N ALA A 144 -37.30 -9.97 26.49
CA ALA A 144 -37.01 -9.83 25.06
C ALA A 144 -36.85 -8.36 24.64
N ALA A 145 -37.65 -7.44 25.23
CA ALA A 145 -37.53 -6.00 25.00
C ALA A 145 -36.19 -5.41 25.50
N LYS A 146 -35.49 -6.12 26.40
CA LYS A 146 -34.13 -5.77 26.85
C LYS A 146 -33.03 -6.46 26.01
N GLY A 147 -33.41 -7.06 24.88
CA GLY A 147 -32.48 -7.73 23.97
C GLY A 147 -32.16 -9.18 24.33
N LEU A 148 -32.82 -9.78 25.33
CA LEU A 148 -32.62 -11.18 25.68
C LEU A 148 -33.19 -12.10 24.60
N ARG A 149 -32.38 -13.03 24.12
CA ARG A 149 -32.81 -14.05 23.17
C ARG A 149 -32.15 -15.38 23.49
N PHE A 150 -32.95 -16.43 23.64
CA PHE A 150 -32.45 -17.79 23.71
C PHE A 150 -32.55 -18.48 22.36
N ALA A 151 -31.54 -19.25 22.01
CA ALA A 151 -31.50 -20.02 20.79
C ALA A 151 -30.69 -21.30 20.98
N MET A 152 -30.86 -22.20 20.02
CA MET A 152 -30.17 -23.47 19.95
C MET A 152 -29.67 -23.71 18.53
N HIS A 153 -28.45 -24.23 18.42
CA HIS A 153 -27.84 -24.61 17.15
C HIS A 153 -27.79 -26.14 17.05
N GLU A 154 -28.60 -26.71 16.16
CA GLU A 154 -28.59 -28.15 15.87
C GLU A 154 -27.72 -28.49 14.65
N VAL A 155 -27.00 -29.60 14.76
CA VAL A 155 -25.96 -30.01 13.79
C VAL A 155 -26.53 -30.85 12.62
N SER A 156 -27.84 -31.13 12.61
CA SER A 156 -28.46 -32.00 11.61
C SER A 156 -28.58 -31.35 10.22
N GLY A 157 -27.56 -31.54 9.36
CA GLY A 157 -27.64 -31.45 7.89
C GLY A 157 -27.84 -30.07 7.26
N ALA A 158 -28.75 -29.25 7.79
CA ALA A 158 -28.92 -27.84 7.50
C ALA A 158 -28.78 -27.11 8.84
N ALA A 159 -27.78 -26.24 8.97
CA ALA A 159 -27.55 -25.43 10.17
C ALA A 159 -28.78 -24.53 10.43
N LEU A 160 -29.73 -25.03 11.22
CA LEU A 160 -30.95 -24.34 11.58
C LEU A 160 -30.79 -23.84 13.02
N GLU A 161 -30.74 -22.52 13.15
CA GLU A 161 -30.86 -21.85 14.44
C GLU A 161 -32.33 -21.83 14.85
N GLN A 162 -32.65 -22.44 16.00
CA GLN A 162 -33.99 -22.49 16.54
C GLN A 162 -34.09 -21.56 17.75
N SER A 163 -35.11 -20.70 17.80
CA SER A 163 -35.36 -19.86 18.98
C SER A 163 -35.99 -20.69 20.10
N LEU A 164 -35.51 -20.52 21.32
CA LEU A 164 -36.09 -21.13 22.51
C LEU A 164 -36.98 -20.10 23.22
N THR A 165 -38.20 -20.50 23.60
CA THR A 165 -39.16 -19.60 24.25
C THR A 165 -39.22 -19.79 25.76
N GLN A 166 -38.62 -20.83 26.32
CA GLN A 166 -38.69 -21.19 27.75
C GLN A 166 -37.30 -21.30 28.40
N GLY A 167 -36.32 -20.54 27.89
CA GLY A 167 -34.93 -20.65 28.33
C GLY A 167 -34.26 -21.95 27.86
N PHE A 168 -33.16 -22.31 28.51
CA PHE A 168 -32.48 -23.59 28.29
C PHE A 168 -33.29 -24.75 28.85
N GLU A 169 -33.33 -25.85 28.11
CA GLU A 169 -33.92 -27.11 28.57
C GLU A 169 -33.06 -27.72 29.69
N VAL A 170 -33.70 -28.04 30.83
CA VAL A 170 -33.08 -28.71 31.98
C VAL A 170 -33.37 -30.22 31.91
N ASP A 171 -32.42 -31.06 32.33
CA ASP A 171 -32.56 -32.53 32.42
C ASP A 171 -32.85 -33.29 31.11
N ARG A 172 -32.24 -32.85 30.00
CA ARG A 172 -32.22 -33.62 28.75
C ARG A 172 -31.53 -34.98 28.96
N LYS A 173 -32.33 -36.05 29.11
CA LYS A 173 -31.84 -37.44 29.06
C LYS A 173 -31.32 -37.68 27.64
N GLU A 174 -30.03 -37.96 27.56
CA GLU A 174 -29.24 -38.17 26.34
C GLU A 174 -28.89 -36.91 25.54
N CYS A 175 -27.57 -36.80 25.29
CA CYS A 175 -26.89 -35.81 24.46
C CYS A 175 -27.47 -35.74 23.03
N THR A 176 -28.51 -34.95 22.84
CA THR A 176 -29.04 -34.60 21.53
C THR A 176 -28.37 -33.32 21.05
N SER A 177 -27.29 -33.50 20.28
CA SER A 177 -26.86 -32.73 19.08
C SER A 177 -27.06 -31.21 18.98
N ALA A 178 -27.08 -30.48 20.09
CA ALA A 178 -27.35 -29.05 20.04
C ALA A 178 -26.57 -28.25 21.09
N VAL A 179 -26.05 -27.09 20.66
CA VAL A 179 -25.47 -26.09 21.56
C VAL A 179 -26.57 -25.07 21.87
N GLN A 180 -26.87 -24.86 23.16
CA GLN A 180 -27.82 -23.84 23.60
C GLN A 180 -27.07 -22.57 23.94
N TYR A 181 -27.65 -21.41 23.66
CA TYR A 181 -27.06 -20.14 24.07
C TYR A 181 -28.12 -19.06 24.24
N PHE A 182 -27.79 -18.07 25.05
CA PHE A 182 -28.55 -16.82 25.07
C PHE A 182 -27.65 -15.66 24.71
N THR A 183 -28.27 -14.64 24.11
CA THR A 183 -27.62 -13.36 23.82
C THR A 183 -28.31 -12.25 24.58
N LEU A 184 -27.49 -11.34 25.10
CA LEU A 184 -27.86 -10.03 25.60
C LEU A 184 -26.95 -9.00 24.93
N PRO A 185 -27.30 -7.71 24.93
CA PRO A 185 -26.41 -6.70 24.39
C PRO A 185 -25.05 -6.74 25.13
N GLY A 186 -23.97 -7.00 24.37
CA GLY A 186 -22.61 -7.14 24.92
C GLY A 186 -22.25 -8.51 25.53
N LEU A 187 -23.18 -9.48 25.62
CA LEU A 187 -22.93 -10.82 26.17
C LEU A 187 -23.54 -11.94 25.31
N THR A 188 -22.74 -12.98 25.02
CA THR A 188 -23.22 -14.28 24.57
C THR A 188 -22.82 -15.34 25.60
N TRP A 189 -23.80 -16.08 26.10
CA TRP A 189 -23.60 -17.16 27.05
C TRP A 189 -23.96 -18.48 26.40
N VAL A 190 -23.01 -19.41 26.34
CA VAL A 190 -23.16 -20.70 25.68
C VAL A 190 -23.22 -21.81 26.72
N ASP A 191 -24.31 -22.57 26.72
CA ASP A 191 -24.44 -23.83 27.44
C ASP A 191 -24.15 -24.99 26.47
N SER A 192 -23.06 -25.71 26.76
CA SER A 192 -22.52 -26.70 25.84
C SER A 192 -22.63 -28.14 26.36
N PRO A 193 -22.80 -29.12 25.45
CA PRO A 193 -22.51 -30.52 25.77
C PRO A 193 -21.00 -30.74 25.92
N GLY A 194 -20.60 -31.84 26.57
CA GLY A 194 -19.18 -32.19 26.76
C GLY A 194 -18.39 -32.28 25.44
N LEU A 195 -17.09 -31.92 25.46
CA LEU A 195 -16.13 -31.96 24.34
C LEU A 195 -16.01 -33.37 23.75
N HIS A 196 -16.18 -34.40 24.59
CA HIS A 196 -16.14 -35.81 24.20
C HIS A 196 -17.53 -36.36 23.80
N SER A 197 -18.35 -35.57 23.13
CA SER A 197 -19.64 -36.01 22.61
C SER A 197 -19.51 -37.29 21.78
N LYS A 198 -20.51 -38.19 21.87
CA LYS A 198 -20.51 -39.50 21.19
C LYS A 198 -20.42 -39.39 19.65
N THR A 199 -20.63 -38.21 19.06
CA THR A 199 -20.50 -37.97 17.62
C THR A 199 -19.43 -36.91 17.33
N ALA A 200 -18.55 -37.21 16.38
CA ALA A 200 -17.40 -36.37 16.03
C ALA A 200 -17.78 -34.93 15.65
N ARG A 201 -18.91 -34.74 14.95
CA ARG A 201 -19.39 -33.43 14.49
C ARG A 201 -19.85 -32.51 15.64
N ASN A 202 -20.36 -33.08 16.74
CA ASN A 202 -20.81 -32.32 17.91
C ASN A 202 -19.63 -31.92 18.81
N GLY A 203 -18.64 -32.82 18.95
CA GLY A 203 -17.39 -32.49 19.63
C GLY A 203 -16.63 -31.38 18.93
N GLU A 204 -16.65 -31.37 17.59
CA GLU A 204 -16.04 -30.30 16.79
C GLU A 204 -16.73 -28.95 16.98
N LEU A 205 -18.08 -28.92 16.98
CA LEU A 205 -18.81 -27.67 17.24
C LEU A 205 -18.55 -27.13 18.67
N ALA A 206 -18.59 -28.00 19.67
CA ALA A 206 -18.26 -27.63 21.06
C ALA A 206 -16.84 -27.08 21.17
N ARG A 207 -15.87 -27.70 20.47
CA ARG A 207 -14.48 -27.23 20.41
C ARG A 207 -14.35 -25.88 19.70
N GLN A 208 -15.11 -25.63 18.62
CA GLN A 208 -15.13 -24.34 17.94
C GLN A 208 -15.64 -23.21 18.83
N TYR A 209 -16.70 -23.46 19.62
CA TYR A 209 -17.19 -22.49 20.62
C TYR A 209 -16.17 -22.29 21.75
N ALA A 210 -15.56 -23.35 22.26
CA ALA A 210 -14.54 -23.26 23.31
C ALA A 210 -13.29 -22.47 22.86
N GLN A 211 -12.82 -22.70 21.63
CA GLN A 211 -11.70 -21.95 21.04
C GLN A 211 -12.04 -20.47 20.85
N SER A 212 -13.30 -20.17 20.53
CA SER A 212 -13.79 -18.81 20.33
C SER A 212 -14.14 -18.10 21.64
N ALA A 213 -14.21 -18.83 22.77
CA ALA A 213 -14.60 -18.28 24.06
C ALA A 213 -13.60 -17.22 24.54
N ASP A 214 -14.14 -16.16 25.16
CA ASP A 214 -13.35 -15.14 25.85
C ASP A 214 -13.09 -15.59 27.30
N VAL A 215 -14.06 -16.23 27.94
CA VAL A 215 -13.96 -16.82 29.29
C VAL A 215 -14.65 -18.18 29.31
N VAL A 216 -14.06 -19.15 29.99
CA VAL A 216 -14.66 -20.46 30.23
C VAL A 216 -15.15 -20.53 31.67
N VAL A 217 -16.40 -20.93 31.87
CA VAL A 217 -16.95 -21.27 33.19
C VAL A 217 -17.06 -22.79 33.27
N TYR A 218 -16.18 -23.41 34.06
CA TYR A 218 -16.16 -24.86 34.24
C TYR A 218 -16.97 -25.26 35.47
N VAL A 219 -18.09 -25.93 35.24
CA VAL A 219 -19.08 -26.32 36.24
C VAL A 219 -18.89 -27.77 36.67
N MET A 220 -18.80 -27.98 37.99
CA MET A 220 -18.73 -29.28 38.65
C MET A 220 -19.88 -29.43 39.65
N ASN A 221 -20.29 -30.66 39.93
CA ASN A 221 -21.16 -30.94 41.07
C ASN A 221 -20.30 -30.98 42.35
N SER A 222 -20.72 -30.23 43.37
CA SER A 222 -20.09 -30.12 44.70
C SER A 222 -19.96 -31.46 45.43
N GLU A 223 -20.87 -32.41 45.23
CA GLU A 223 -20.83 -33.72 45.90
C GLU A 223 -19.65 -34.57 45.43
N HIS A 224 -19.21 -34.36 44.18
CA HIS A 224 -18.16 -35.17 43.58
C HIS A 224 -17.30 -34.36 42.60
N PRO A 225 -16.58 -33.34 43.08
CA PRO A 225 -15.81 -32.46 42.24
C PRO A 225 -14.45 -33.08 41.89
N ALA A 226 -13.81 -32.54 40.86
CA ALA A 226 -12.45 -32.91 40.44
C ALA A 226 -12.24 -34.42 40.18
N ARG A 227 -13.18 -35.09 39.52
CA ARG A 227 -13.01 -36.49 39.08
C ARG A 227 -11.93 -36.56 38.00
N GLU A 228 -11.35 -37.75 37.79
CA GLU A 228 -10.30 -37.96 36.78
C GLU A 228 -10.72 -37.50 35.36
N THR A 229 -11.97 -37.76 34.98
CA THR A 229 -12.53 -37.30 33.70
C THR A 229 -12.64 -35.78 33.63
N ASP A 230 -12.88 -35.11 34.77
CA ASP A 230 -12.96 -33.65 34.81
C ASP A 230 -11.57 -33.06 34.54
N MET A 231 -10.51 -33.68 35.10
CA MET A 231 -9.13 -33.27 34.84
C MET A 231 -8.78 -33.37 33.35
N LYS A 232 -9.21 -34.43 32.65
CA LYS A 232 -8.96 -34.56 31.20
C LYS A 232 -9.57 -33.38 30.42
N GLU A 233 -10.82 -33.05 30.70
CA GLU A 233 -11.53 -31.95 30.04
C GLU A 233 -10.94 -30.58 30.39
N ILE A 234 -10.58 -30.38 31.66
CA ILE A 234 -9.95 -29.14 32.13
C ILE A 234 -8.58 -28.96 31.49
N GLY A 235 -7.80 -30.03 31.33
CA GLY A 235 -6.52 -30.00 30.62
C GLY A 235 -6.66 -29.54 29.17
N GLU A 236 -7.68 -30.01 28.46
CA GLU A 236 -7.98 -29.54 27.10
C GLU A 236 -8.31 -28.04 27.08
N LEU A 237 -9.17 -27.56 27.99
CA LEU A 237 -9.55 -26.15 28.06
C LEU A 237 -8.38 -25.23 28.45
N LEU A 238 -7.56 -25.66 29.41
CA LEU A 238 -6.35 -24.93 29.81
C LEU A 238 -5.37 -24.82 28.64
N SER A 239 -5.19 -25.88 27.85
CA SER A 239 -4.30 -25.85 26.67
C SER A 239 -4.71 -24.82 25.62
N MET A 240 -5.98 -24.38 25.60
CA MET A 240 -6.47 -23.32 24.72
C MET A 240 -6.12 -21.90 25.21
N GLY A 241 -5.43 -21.77 26.36
CA GLY A 241 -4.96 -20.50 26.91
C GLY A 241 -6.07 -19.57 27.40
N LYS A 242 -7.26 -20.11 27.67
CA LYS A 242 -8.43 -19.32 28.07
C LYS A 242 -8.48 -19.12 29.59
N PRO A 243 -8.93 -17.95 30.09
CA PRO A 243 -9.29 -17.79 31.49
C PRO A 243 -10.39 -18.78 31.87
N VAL A 244 -10.22 -19.48 33.00
CA VAL A 244 -11.19 -20.46 33.51
C VAL A 244 -11.66 -20.07 34.90
N VAL A 245 -12.97 -19.98 35.08
CA VAL A 245 -13.64 -19.84 36.38
C VAL A 245 -14.29 -21.17 36.72
N PHE A 246 -13.89 -21.78 37.84
CA PHE A 246 -14.44 -23.05 38.30
C PHE A 246 -15.61 -22.81 39.25
N VAL A 247 -16.73 -23.50 39.01
CA VAL A 247 -17.97 -23.32 39.78
C VAL A 247 -18.44 -24.67 40.30
N LEU A 248 -18.47 -24.83 41.62
CA LEU A 248 -19.05 -25.97 42.31
C LEU A 248 -20.55 -25.72 42.52
N THR A 249 -21.36 -26.24 41.60
CA THR A 249 -22.82 -26.16 41.68
C THR A 249 -23.41 -27.17 42.65
N ARG A 250 -24.65 -26.93 43.07
CA ARG A 250 -25.38 -27.76 44.04
C ARG A 250 -24.69 -27.81 45.39
N ALA A 251 -24.04 -26.71 45.79
CA ALA A 251 -23.39 -26.58 47.10
C ALA A 251 -24.42 -26.39 48.22
N ASP A 252 -25.44 -27.25 48.25
CA ASP A 252 -26.59 -27.20 49.12
C ASP A 252 -27.04 -28.59 49.54
N GLU A 253 -27.78 -28.65 50.64
CA GLU A 253 -28.41 -29.84 51.19
C GLU A 253 -29.84 -29.55 51.65
N ASP A 254 -30.58 -30.61 51.93
CA ASP A 254 -31.90 -30.53 52.51
C ASP A 254 -31.81 -30.54 54.04
N GLU A 255 -32.08 -29.39 54.67
CA GLU A 255 -32.27 -29.31 56.10
C GLU A 255 -33.72 -29.66 56.45
N VAL A 256 -33.90 -30.71 57.25
CA VAL A 256 -35.21 -31.12 57.74
C VAL A 256 -35.45 -30.50 59.10
N ALA A 257 -36.44 -29.63 59.18
CA ALA A 257 -36.91 -29.02 60.42
C ALA A 257 -38.33 -29.49 60.77
N VAL A 258 -38.65 -29.52 62.07
CA VAL A 258 -40.03 -29.72 62.52
C VAL A 258 -40.65 -28.35 62.76
N VAL A 259 -41.59 -27.97 61.89
CA VAL A 259 -42.39 -26.74 62.01
C VAL A 259 -43.83 -27.15 62.26
N ASP A 260 -44.42 -26.72 63.38
CA ASP A 260 -45.79 -27.07 63.78
C ASP A 260 -46.12 -28.58 63.76
N GLY A 261 -45.14 -29.42 64.12
CA GLY A 261 -45.28 -30.87 64.14
C GLY A 261 -45.21 -31.56 62.77
N GLN A 262 -44.95 -30.81 61.69
CA GLN A 262 -44.71 -31.34 60.35
C GLN A 262 -43.22 -31.25 59.99
N LEU A 263 -42.72 -32.27 59.31
CA LEU A 263 -41.38 -32.25 58.74
C LEU A 263 -41.40 -31.36 57.49
N VAL A 264 -40.70 -30.24 57.57
CA VAL A 264 -40.48 -29.33 56.46
C VAL A 264 -39.02 -29.48 56.04
N SER A 265 -38.80 -29.89 54.79
CA SER A 265 -37.46 -29.91 54.18
C SER A 265 -37.24 -28.59 53.46
N ARG A 266 -36.11 -27.93 53.73
CA ARG A 266 -35.70 -26.70 53.02
C ARG A 266 -34.27 -26.82 52.50
N PRO A 267 -33.98 -26.31 51.29
CA PRO A 267 -32.62 -26.12 50.83
C PRO A 267 -31.83 -25.20 51.76
N VAL A 268 -30.63 -25.61 52.15
CA VAL A 268 -29.65 -24.74 52.81
C VAL A 268 -28.29 -24.94 52.14
N MET A 269 -27.47 -23.89 52.09
CA MET A 269 -26.09 -24.03 51.61
C MET A 269 -25.32 -24.98 52.53
N TYR A 270 -24.34 -25.69 51.97
CA TYR A 270 -23.32 -26.32 52.79
C TYR A 270 -22.65 -25.29 53.71
N SER A 271 -22.16 -25.75 54.87
CA SER A 271 -21.47 -24.87 55.81
C SER A 271 -20.30 -24.16 55.12
N GLN A 272 -19.93 -22.98 55.62
CA GLN A 272 -18.82 -22.22 55.05
C GLN A 272 -17.50 -23.01 55.10
N ASP A 273 -17.28 -23.76 56.17
CA ASP A 273 -16.09 -24.59 56.34
C ASP A 273 -16.04 -25.73 55.32
N ASP A 274 -17.18 -26.42 55.11
CA ASP A 274 -17.27 -27.51 54.12
C ASP A 274 -17.03 -26.99 52.70
N ARG A 275 -17.61 -25.84 52.35
CA ARG A 275 -17.38 -25.21 51.03
C ARG A 275 -15.92 -24.84 50.83
N GLN A 276 -15.28 -24.24 51.82
CA GLN A 276 -13.85 -23.88 51.74
C GLN A 276 -12.95 -25.12 51.66
N GLU A 277 -13.29 -26.20 52.35
CA GLU A 277 -12.58 -27.46 52.27
C GLU A 277 -12.71 -28.07 50.87
N GLN A 278 -13.92 -28.09 50.29
CA GLN A 278 -14.16 -28.55 48.92
C GLN A 278 -13.39 -27.71 47.90
N GLU A 279 -13.45 -26.38 47.98
CA GLU A 279 -12.73 -25.48 47.07
C GLU A 279 -11.22 -25.70 47.16
N ARG A 280 -10.68 -25.85 48.37
CA ARG A 280 -9.26 -26.14 48.60
C ARG A 280 -8.87 -27.51 48.03
N TYR A 281 -9.70 -28.53 48.21
CA TYR A 281 -9.48 -29.85 47.65
C TYR A 281 -9.39 -29.81 46.11
N VAL A 282 -10.32 -29.09 45.47
CA VAL A 282 -10.32 -28.91 44.01
C VAL A 282 -9.07 -28.16 43.55
N MET A 283 -8.71 -27.05 44.20
CA MET A 283 -7.51 -26.28 43.86
C MET A 283 -6.23 -27.12 43.99
N GLN A 284 -6.11 -27.91 45.06
CA GLN A 284 -4.97 -28.82 45.24
C GLN A 284 -4.93 -29.88 44.13
N THR A 285 -6.09 -30.42 43.76
CA THR A 285 -6.17 -31.44 42.70
C THR A 285 -5.80 -30.86 41.34
N LEU A 286 -6.29 -29.67 41.01
CA LEU A 286 -5.91 -28.92 39.81
C LEU A 286 -4.40 -28.61 39.81
N SER A 287 -3.85 -28.16 40.94
CA SER A 287 -2.43 -27.83 41.06
C SER A 287 -1.53 -29.06 40.91
N ARG A 288 -1.95 -30.23 41.39
CA ARG A 288 -1.21 -31.49 41.17
C ARG A 288 -1.14 -31.88 39.70
N HIS A 289 -2.21 -31.64 38.93
CA HIS A 289 -2.27 -32.00 37.51
C HIS A 289 -1.69 -30.91 36.58
N PHE A 290 -1.90 -29.64 36.92
CA PHE A 290 -1.68 -28.48 36.04
C PHE A 290 -0.93 -27.33 36.70
N GLY A 291 -0.24 -27.54 37.84
CA GLY A 291 0.39 -26.47 38.62
C GLY A 291 1.45 -25.65 37.88
N GLN A 292 2.01 -26.16 36.78
CA GLN A 292 2.94 -25.45 35.91
C GLN A 292 2.25 -24.70 34.77
N HIS A 293 0.92 -24.84 34.62
CA HIS A 293 0.17 -24.25 33.53
C HIS A 293 -0.17 -22.79 33.85
N PRO A 294 0.20 -21.81 33.00
CA PRO A 294 -0.01 -20.38 33.29
C PRO A 294 -1.50 -20.02 33.44
N GLY A 295 -2.39 -20.74 32.75
CA GLY A 295 -3.84 -20.57 32.87
C GLY A 295 -4.42 -20.92 34.26
N LEU A 296 -3.67 -21.63 35.11
CA LEU A 296 -4.12 -21.95 36.48
C LEU A 296 -3.79 -20.83 37.48
N ALA A 297 -2.79 -19.99 37.21
CA ALA A 297 -2.33 -18.95 38.14
C ALA A 297 -3.41 -17.90 38.46
N GLN A 298 -4.40 -17.75 37.57
CA GLN A 298 -5.53 -16.83 37.71
C GLN A 298 -6.86 -17.56 37.93
N ALA A 299 -6.85 -18.88 38.17
CA ALA A 299 -8.08 -19.64 38.34
C ALA A 299 -8.78 -19.29 39.66
N GLN A 300 -10.08 -19.07 39.61
CA GLN A 300 -10.94 -18.93 40.78
C GLN A 300 -11.87 -20.14 40.90
N ILE A 301 -12.14 -20.55 42.14
CA ILE A 301 -13.07 -21.63 42.46
C ILE A 301 -14.09 -21.08 43.44
N MET A 302 -15.36 -21.37 43.19
CA MET A 302 -16.45 -20.90 44.05
C MET A 302 -17.61 -21.87 44.09
N SER A 303 -18.28 -21.91 45.23
CA SER A 303 -19.45 -22.73 45.49
C SER A 303 -20.74 -21.94 45.25
N VAL A 304 -21.69 -22.52 44.51
CA VAL A 304 -22.99 -21.88 44.22
C VAL A 304 -24.16 -22.84 44.36
N SER A 305 -25.31 -22.31 44.78
CA SER A 305 -26.60 -22.99 44.67
C SER A 305 -27.67 -22.07 44.07
N VAL A 306 -28.15 -22.46 42.88
CA VAL A 306 -29.32 -21.83 42.26
C VAL A 306 -30.57 -22.07 43.11
N ARG A 307 -30.68 -23.26 43.71
CA ARG A 307 -31.84 -23.65 44.53
C ARG A 307 -31.96 -22.75 45.77
N CYS A 308 -30.86 -22.54 46.50
CA CYS A 308 -30.83 -21.62 47.62
C CYS A 308 -31.04 -20.16 47.18
N ALA A 309 -30.48 -19.73 46.04
CA ALA A 309 -30.67 -18.38 45.53
C ALA A 309 -32.16 -18.06 45.27
N GLU A 310 -32.91 -18.99 44.67
CA GLU A 310 -34.33 -18.79 44.35
C GLU A 310 -35.23 -18.70 45.59
N ILE A 311 -34.94 -19.53 46.60
CA ILE A 311 -35.72 -19.54 47.84
C ILE A 311 -35.26 -18.50 48.86
N SER A 312 -34.13 -17.81 48.61
CA SER A 312 -33.55 -16.84 49.55
C SER A 312 -34.51 -15.71 49.85
N ASP A 313 -34.85 -15.51 51.12
CA ASP A 313 -35.79 -14.46 51.54
C ASP A 313 -35.11 -13.22 52.13
N THR A 314 -33.79 -13.29 52.33
CA THR A 314 -32.96 -12.20 52.86
C THR A 314 -31.75 -11.94 51.96
N PRO A 315 -31.24 -10.69 51.93
CA PRO A 315 -29.98 -10.38 51.23
C PRO A 315 -28.81 -11.26 51.66
N GLU A 316 -28.74 -11.62 52.94
CA GLU A 316 -27.69 -12.46 53.49
C GLU A 316 -27.78 -13.90 52.95
N ALA A 317 -28.98 -14.47 52.86
CA ALA A 317 -29.17 -15.81 52.30
C ALA A 317 -28.86 -15.86 50.80
N LEU A 318 -29.22 -14.79 50.08
CA LEU A 318 -28.88 -14.64 48.66
C LEU A 318 -27.36 -14.52 48.47
N GLU A 319 -26.69 -13.71 49.28
CA GLU A 319 -25.23 -13.59 49.27
C GLU A 319 -24.56 -14.94 49.59
N ASP A 320 -25.11 -15.67 50.56
CA ASP A 320 -24.62 -17.01 50.95
C ASP A 320 -24.79 -18.05 49.84
N SER A 321 -25.76 -17.89 48.93
CA SER A 321 -25.96 -18.77 47.77
C SER A 321 -24.77 -18.82 46.80
N GLY A 322 -23.84 -17.86 46.91
CA GLY A 322 -22.66 -17.76 46.05
C GLY A 322 -22.92 -17.13 44.67
N ILE A 323 -24.18 -16.97 44.25
CA ILE A 323 -24.52 -16.35 42.95
C ILE A 323 -24.01 -14.89 42.87
N PRO A 324 -24.21 -14.01 43.87
CA PRO A 324 -23.70 -12.64 43.80
C PRO A 324 -22.17 -12.58 43.74
N HIS A 325 -21.47 -13.48 44.46
CA HIS A 325 -20.02 -13.59 44.41
C HIS A 325 -19.51 -14.00 43.02
N PHE A 326 -20.17 -14.97 42.38
CA PHE A 326 -19.89 -15.33 40.99
C PHE A 326 -20.07 -14.14 40.04
N LEU A 327 -21.18 -13.43 40.13
CA LEU A 327 -21.48 -12.28 39.28
C LEU A 327 -20.41 -11.18 39.40
N ARG A 328 -20.03 -10.80 40.63
CA ARG A 328 -18.98 -9.79 40.87
C ARG A 328 -17.61 -10.26 40.39
N THR A 329 -17.29 -11.54 40.58
CA THR A 329 -16.06 -12.12 40.04
C THR A 329 -16.01 -12.01 38.52
N MET A 330 -17.10 -12.38 37.84
CA MET A 330 -17.18 -12.26 36.40
C MET A 330 -17.05 -10.80 35.96
N GLN A 331 -17.69 -9.85 36.63
CA GLN A 331 -17.50 -8.41 36.36
C GLN A 331 -16.03 -7.98 36.43
N LEU A 332 -15.26 -8.50 37.40
CA LEU A 332 -13.82 -8.19 37.52
C LEU A 332 -13.01 -8.79 36.35
N TYR A 333 -13.25 -10.06 35.98
CA TYR A 333 -12.60 -10.67 34.82
C TYR A 333 -12.89 -9.93 33.51
N ILE A 334 -14.14 -9.49 33.36
CA ILE A 334 -14.57 -8.69 32.22
C ILE A 334 -13.82 -7.36 32.19
N LYS A 335 -13.66 -6.70 33.35
CA LYS A 335 -12.98 -5.40 33.46
C LYS A 335 -11.45 -5.47 33.30
N GLN A 336 -10.80 -6.60 33.57
CA GLN A 336 -9.34 -6.64 33.75
C GLN A 336 -8.48 -7.14 32.57
N GLU A 337 -8.98 -7.93 31.61
CA GLU A 337 -8.13 -8.40 30.47
C GLU A 337 -8.96 -8.74 29.21
N SER A 338 -10.14 -9.33 29.40
CA SER A 338 -11.03 -9.85 28.35
C SER A 338 -11.54 -8.78 27.36
N VAL A 339 -11.85 -7.58 27.87
CA VAL A 339 -12.31 -6.45 27.05
C VAL A 339 -11.17 -5.83 26.24
N ARG A 340 -9.95 -5.81 26.78
CA ARG A 340 -8.76 -5.30 26.08
C ARG A 340 -8.38 -6.18 24.90
N ILE A 341 -8.45 -7.50 25.04
CA ILE A 341 -8.15 -8.46 23.96
C ILE A 341 -9.18 -8.34 22.82
N LYS A 342 -10.47 -8.18 23.15
CA LYS A 342 -11.55 -8.06 22.16
C LYS A 342 -11.55 -6.71 21.42
N GLN A 343 -11.17 -5.62 22.10
CA GLN A 343 -10.93 -4.32 21.47
C GLN A 343 -9.65 -4.28 20.63
N ALA A 344 -8.58 -4.98 21.06
CA ALA A 344 -7.31 -4.98 20.36
C ALA A 344 -7.32 -5.84 19.08
N THR A 345 -8.14 -6.89 19.01
CA THR A 345 -8.14 -7.82 17.87
C THR A 345 -8.51 -7.15 16.54
N PRO A 346 -9.60 -6.36 16.43
CA PRO A 346 -9.90 -5.57 15.24
C PRO A 346 -8.77 -4.61 14.86
N LYS A 347 -8.20 -3.88 15.83
CA LYS A 347 -7.10 -2.93 15.60
C LYS A 347 -5.82 -3.64 15.12
N ARG A 348 -5.45 -4.78 15.71
CA ARG A 348 -4.32 -5.61 15.27
C ARG A 348 -4.51 -6.16 13.85
N ASN A 349 -5.73 -6.56 13.49
CA ASN A 349 -6.02 -7.03 12.14
C ASN A 349 -5.93 -5.88 11.12
N LEU A 350 -6.41 -4.68 11.48
CA LEU A 350 -6.25 -3.48 10.66
C LEU A 350 -4.77 -3.11 10.51
N ALA A 351 -3.99 -3.14 11.59
CA ALA A 351 -2.55 -2.90 11.57
C ALA A 351 -1.81 -3.89 10.65
N ALA A 352 -2.12 -5.19 10.76
CA ALA A 352 -1.57 -6.22 9.89
C ALA A 352 -2.04 -6.09 8.43
N PHE A 353 -3.22 -5.53 8.20
CA PHE A 353 -3.68 -5.18 6.87
C PHE A 353 -2.89 -3.99 6.31
N ALA A 354 -2.81 -2.88 7.04
CA ALA A 354 -2.03 -1.70 6.69
C ALA A 354 -0.55 -2.04 6.41
N GLN A 355 0.09 -2.85 7.26
CA GLN A 355 1.48 -3.28 7.06
C GLN A 355 1.68 -4.00 5.71
N ARG A 356 0.74 -4.88 5.33
CA ARG A 356 0.81 -5.57 4.05
C ARG A 356 0.68 -4.61 2.87
N LEU A 357 -0.10 -3.54 3.00
CA LEU A 357 -0.21 -2.50 1.98
C LEU A 357 1.10 -1.71 1.86
N LEU A 358 1.67 -1.28 2.99
CA LEU A 358 2.91 -0.49 3.02
C LEU A 358 4.11 -1.24 2.42
N VAL A 359 4.25 -2.53 2.71
CA VAL A 359 5.33 -3.35 2.12
C VAL A 359 5.20 -3.44 0.59
N SER A 360 3.97 -3.56 0.06
CA SER A 360 3.77 -3.58 -1.39
C SER A 360 4.02 -2.24 -2.07
N THR A 361 3.88 -1.11 -1.36
CA THR A 361 4.25 0.21 -1.90
C THR A 361 5.76 0.43 -1.94
N GLU A 362 6.52 -0.12 -0.98
CA GLU A 362 7.98 -0.09 -1.01
C GLU A 362 8.53 -0.82 -2.25
N GLN A 363 7.96 -1.97 -2.61
CA GLN A 363 8.34 -2.70 -3.83
C GLN A 363 8.10 -1.92 -5.13
N MET A 364 7.08 -1.06 -5.16
CA MET A 364 6.85 -0.17 -6.32
C MET A 364 7.90 0.93 -6.39
N ALA A 365 8.36 1.43 -5.25
CA ALA A 365 9.38 2.48 -5.19
C ALA A 365 10.75 1.98 -5.70
N GLU A 366 11.08 0.70 -5.52
CA GLU A 366 12.29 0.10 -6.09
C GLU A 366 12.26 0.12 -7.63
N GLN A 367 11.13 -0.23 -8.26
CA GLN A 367 10.99 -0.21 -9.72
C GLN A 367 11.07 1.19 -10.31
N GLN A 368 10.65 2.22 -9.56
CA GLN A 368 10.82 3.61 -9.97
C GLN A 368 12.29 4.02 -10.03
N ALA A 369 13.16 3.45 -9.18
CA ALA A 369 14.59 3.70 -9.23
C ALA A 369 15.22 3.15 -10.51
N ASP A 370 14.77 1.98 -10.96
CA ASP A 370 15.22 1.38 -12.23
C ASP A 370 14.79 2.25 -13.43
N ILE A 371 13.53 2.70 -13.45
CA ILE A 371 13.03 3.60 -14.52
C ILE A 371 13.80 4.92 -14.52
N GLN A 372 14.11 5.48 -13.35
CA GLN A 372 14.89 6.71 -13.24
C GLN A 372 16.32 6.51 -13.80
N SER A 373 16.95 5.38 -13.52
CA SER A 373 18.28 5.05 -14.06
C SER A 373 18.23 4.94 -15.59
N GLU A 374 17.20 4.29 -16.13
CA GLU A 374 17.03 4.17 -17.58
C GLU A 374 16.73 5.53 -18.24
N LEU A 375 15.95 6.41 -17.59
CA LEU A 375 15.70 7.77 -18.08
C LEU A 375 17.02 8.56 -18.25
N THR A 376 17.92 8.48 -17.26
CA THR A 376 19.24 9.10 -17.37
C THR A 376 20.06 8.49 -18.51
N ALA A 377 20.02 7.17 -18.69
CA ALA A 377 20.71 6.51 -19.80
C ALA A 377 20.16 6.94 -21.18
N GLN A 378 18.85 7.15 -21.30
CA GLN A 378 18.22 7.61 -22.53
C GLN A 378 18.50 9.09 -22.83
N GLN A 379 18.69 9.94 -21.82
CA GLN A 379 19.19 11.31 -22.02
C GLN A 379 20.59 11.30 -22.66
N ASP A 380 21.48 10.44 -22.18
CA ASP A 380 22.82 10.27 -22.77
C ASP A 380 22.77 9.65 -24.19
N GLU A 381 21.79 8.77 -24.46
CA GLU A 381 21.54 8.19 -25.79
C GLU A 381 21.14 9.25 -26.81
N VAL A 382 20.21 10.15 -26.45
CA VAL A 382 19.78 11.27 -27.30
C VAL A 382 20.98 12.15 -27.68
N GLU A 383 21.85 12.48 -26.72
CA GLU A 383 23.06 13.26 -27.00
C GLU A 383 23.99 12.51 -27.97
N ARG A 384 24.19 11.20 -27.78
CA ARG A 384 25.05 10.40 -28.67
C ARG A 384 24.50 10.32 -30.09
N ARG A 385 23.19 10.17 -30.25
CA ARG A 385 22.51 10.15 -31.56
C ARG A 385 22.59 11.52 -32.24
N TYR A 386 22.39 12.60 -31.50
CA TYR A 386 22.60 13.97 -31.98
C TYR A 386 24.02 14.16 -32.54
N GLN A 387 25.06 13.78 -31.79
CA GLN A 387 26.45 13.88 -32.23
C GLN A 387 26.73 13.03 -33.48
N THR A 388 26.16 11.83 -33.55
CA THR A 388 26.32 10.92 -34.71
C THR A 388 25.70 11.51 -35.97
N MET A 389 24.46 12.02 -35.88
CA MET A 389 23.80 12.69 -37.01
C MET A 389 24.55 13.96 -37.44
N SER A 390 25.04 14.76 -36.49
CA SER A 390 25.81 15.97 -36.76
C SER A 390 27.09 15.66 -37.54
N GLN A 391 27.84 14.63 -37.13
CA GLN A 391 29.02 14.17 -37.84
C GLN A 391 28.69 13.65 -39.24
N GLN A 392 27.61 12.87 -39.39
CA GLN A 392 27.20 12.33 -40.68
C GLN A 392 26.81 13.44 -41.67
N LEU A 393 26.04 14.44 -41.24
CA LEU A 393 25.67 15.58 -42.08
C LEU A 393 26.89 16.45 -42.42
N THR A 394 27.79 16.67 -41.46
CA THR A 394 29.02 17.44 -41.66
C THR A 394 29.98 16.79 -42.66
N LEU A 395 30.10 15.45 -42.63
CA LEU A 395 30.89 14.69 -43.61
C LEU A 395 30.29 14.76 -45.03
N GLN A 396 28.96 14.82 -45.13
CA GLN A 396 28.27 14.94 -46.42
C GLN A 396 28.26 16.37 -46.97
N LEU A 397 28.40 17.37 -46.09
CA LEU A 397 28.34 18.79 -46.45
C LEU A 397 29.35 19.16 -47.53
N SER A 398 30.59 18.66 -47.45
CA SER A 398 31.63 18.95 -48.45
C SER A 398 31.26 18.43 -49.84
N ASP A 399 30.64 17.26 -49.93
CA ASP A 399 30.19 16.68 -51.20
C ASP A 399 28.98 17.46 -51.77
N ILE A 400 28.05 17.88 -50.91
CA ILE A 400 26.90 18.70 -51.32
C ILE A 400 27.37 20.05 -51.87
N ILE A 401 28.27 20.74 -51.16
CA ILE A 401 28.85 22.01 -51.61
C ILE A 401 29.57 21.82 -52.93
N ALA A 402 30.42 20.79 -53.07
CA ALA A 402 31.16 20.54 -54.29
C ALA A 402 30.25 20.29 -55.50
N ARG A 403 29.17 19.49 -55.32
CA ARG A 403 28.16 19.24 -56.36
C ARG A 403 27.37 20.49 -56.73
N ALA A 404 26.96 21.30 -55.75
CA ALA A 404 26.23 22.54 -56.01
C ALA A 404 27.13 23.57 -56.73
N MET A 405 28.40 23.67 -56.35
CA MET A 405 29.39 24.55 -57.00
C MET A 405 29.65 24.17 -58.47
N GLN A 406 29.50 22.91 -58.86
CA GLN A 406 29.64 22.50 -60.27
C GLN A 406 28.48 23.00 -61.16
N ASN A 407 27.29 23.14 -60.59
CA ASN A 407 26.07 23.42 -61.36
C ASN A 407 25.62 24.89 -61.28
N TYR A 408 26.03 25.61 -60.24
CA TYR A 408 25.56 26.98 -59.94
C TYR A 408 26.70 27.98 -59.71
N SER A 409 27.91 27.71 -60.21
CA SER A 409 29.02 28.67 -60.13
C SER A 409 28.63 30.02 -60.74
N GLY A 410 28.75 31.11 -59.98
CA GLY A 410 28.40 32.46 -60.42
C GLY A 410 26.99 32.93 -60.05
N ASP A 411 26.12 32.04 -59.54
CA ASP A 411 24.81 32.39 -58.98
C ASP A 411 24.74 31.97 -57.51
N ASN A 412 25.19 32.85 -56.62
CA ASN A 412 25.27 32.58 -55.19
C ASN A 412 23.90 32.30 -54.54
N ALA A 413 22.82 32.87 -55.07
CA ALA A 413 21.47 32.65 -54.55
C ALA A 413 21.00 31.25 -54.92
N ALA A 414 21.17 30.83 -56.18
CA ALA A 414 20.85 29.47 -56.62
C ALA A 414 21.73 28.43 -55.93
N LEU A 415 23.03 28.73 -55.73
CA LEU A 415 23.98 27.90 -55.01
C LEU A 415 23.55 27.67 -53.55
N SER A 416 23.31 28.74 -52.79
CA SER A 416 22.86 28.67 -51.39
C SER A 416 21.54 27.89 -51.28
N SER A 417 20.58 28.18 -52.17
CA SER A 417 19.29 27.50 -52.22
C SER A 417 19.42 25.99 -52.46
N GLN A 418 20.29 25.57 -53.40
CA GLN A 418 20.49 24.15 -53.68
C GLN A 418 21.17 23.42 -52.51
N ILE A 419 22.19 24.03 -51.88
CA ILE A 419 22.86 23.44 -50.72
C ILE A 419 21.85 23.28 -49.56
N ALA A 420 21.04 24.31 -49.31
CA ALA A 420 19.98 24.27 -48.30
C ALA A 420 18.97 23.14 -48.58
N ALA A 421 18.49 23.00 -49.81
CA ALA A 421 17.52 21.96 -50.18
C ALA A 421 18.06 20.53 -50.01
N ASP A 422 19.29 20.27 -50.49
CA ASP A 422 19.94 18.97 -50.37
C ASP A 422 20.20 18.58 -48.90
N LEU A 423 20.65 19.55 -48.09
CA LEU A 423 20.86 19.34 -46.65
C LEU A 423 19.54 19.12 -45.91
N GLN A 424 18.52 19.92 -46.23
CA GLN A 424 17.19 19.78 -45.62
C GLN A 424 16.64 18.38 -45.85
N GLN A 425 16.65 17.90 -47.09
CA GLN A 425 16.18 16.55 -47.42
C GLN A 425 16.91 15.47 -46.61
N LYS A 426 18.24 15.58 -46.49
CA LYS A 426 19.06 14.60 -45.75
C LYS A 426 18.83 14.67 -44.24
N ALA A 427 18.80 15.88 -43.68
CA ALA A 427 18.57 16.09 -42.26
C ALA A 427 17.18 15.61 -41.84
N THR A 428 16.13 15.97 -42.60
CA THR A 428 14.76 15.49 -42.36
C THR A 428 14.69 13.97 -42.40
N GLY A 429 15.34 13.32 -43.38
CA GLY A 429 15.37 11.86 -43.46
C GLY A 429 16.03 11.19 -42.26
N LEU A 430 17.15 11.73 -41.76
CA LEU A 430 17.83 11.19 -40.57
C LEU A 430 17.00 11.39 -39.30
N ILE A 431 16.51 12.61 -39.08
CA ILE A 431 15.67 12.93 -37.92
C ILE A 431 14.43 12.04 -37.91
N GLN A 432 13.76 11.86 -39.05
CA GLN A 432 12.58 11.03 -39.15
C GLN A 432 12.87 9.58 -38.73
N VAL A 433 13.94 8.97 -39.25
CA VAL A 433 14.31 7.59 -38.88
C VAL A 433 14.59 7.47 -37.38
N GLU A 434 15.28 8.43 -36.79
CA GLU A 434 15.58 8.42 -35.36
C GLU A 434 14.33 8.60 -34.50
N LEU A 435 13.43 9.51 -34.88
CA LEU A 435 12.18 9.72 -34.15
C LEU A 435 11.23 8.52 -34.28
N GLU A 436 11.14 7.86 -35.44
CA GLU A 436 10.31 6.65 -35.63
C GLU A 436 10.76 5.48 -34.76
N GLN A 437 12.07 5.36 -34.49
CA GLN A 437 12.59 4.33 -33.58
C GLN A 437 12.25 4.61 -32.11
N GLN A 438 12.04 5.88 -31.74
CA GLN A 438 11.90 6.30 -30.34
C GLN A 438 10.45 6.58 -29.95
N LEU A 439 9.64 7.13 -30.85
CA LEU A 439 8.29 7.61 -30.59
C LEU A 439 7.23 6.73 -31.27
N HIS A 440 6.07 6.60 -30.62
CA HIS A 440 4.94 5.83 -31.15
C HIS A 440 4.15 6.61 -32.21
N VAL A 441 3.98 7.93 -32.01
CA VAL A 441 3.33 8.83 -32.97
C VAL A 441 4.26 10.00 -33.23
N LEU A 442 4.70 10.15 -34.48
CA LEU A 442 5.32 11.38 -34.94
C LEU A 442 4.24 12.47 -34.99
N GLU A 443 4.34 13.51 -34.15
CA GLU A 443 3.52 14.69 -34.37
C GLU A 443 3.88 15.29 -35.73
N GLN A 444 2.87 15.53 -36.59
CA GLN A 444 3.05 16.15 -37.91
C GLN A 444 3.77 17.51 -37.84
N ASN A 445 3.79 18.15 -36.67
CA ASN A 445 4.44 19.43 -36.40
C ASN A 445 5.96 19.30 -36.24
N MET A 446 6.48 18.16 -35.74
CA MET A 446 7.93 17.96 -35.55
C MET A 446 8.69 17.81 -36.88
N ALA A 447 8.05 17.18 -37.88
CA ALA A 447 8.64 16.96 -39.20
C ALA A 447 8.52 18.17 -40.14
N SER A 448 7.58 19.09 -39.90
CA SER A 448 7.24 20.19 -40.81
C SER A 448 7.83 21.56 -40.43
N ALA A 449 8.46 21.70 -39.25
CA ALA A 449 8.96 22.98 -38.74
C ALA A 449 10.42 23.33 -39.11
N ILE A 450 11.15 22.46 -39.81
CA ILE A 450 12.60 22.59 -40.00
C ILE A 450 12.89 23.09 -41.41
N THR A 451 13.24 24.37 -41.57
CA THR A 451 13.67 24.96 -42.84
C THR A 451 15.14 25.38 -42.78
N PHE A 452 15.96 24.93 -43.72
CA PHE A 452 17.27 25.55 -43.93
C PHE A 452 17.02 26.89 -44.64
N ASP A 453 17.02 27.98 -43.86
CA ASP A 453 16.96 29.33 -44.44
C ASP A 453 18.12 29.50 -45.42
N SER A 454 17.92 30.10 -46.59
CA SER A 454 18.95 30.34 -47.61
C SER A 454 19.33 31.82 -47.73
N SER A 455 18.79 32.67 -46.85
CA SER A 455 18.82 34.14 -46.96
C SER A 455 20.18 34.81 -46.72
N ASP A 456 21.10 34.17 -46.00
CA ASP A 456 22.45 34.71 -45.74
C ASP A 456 23.34 34.71 -47.00
N ALA A 457 23.99 35.84 -47.25
CA ALA A 457 24.75 36.08 -48.48
C ALA A 457 26.10 35.35 -48.49
N LEU A 458 26.28 34.44 -49.46
CA LEU A 458 27.59 33.90 -49.81
C LEU A 458 28.47 34.99 -50.48
N PRO A 459 29.80 34.97 -50.29
CA PRO A 459 30.72 35.91 -50.94
C PRO A 459 30.53 35.92 -52.46
N GLY A 460 30.33 37.09 -53.07
CA GLY A 460 30.09 37.25 -54.51
C GLY A 460 31.12 36.49 -55.35
N PHE A 461 30.70 35.81 -56.42
CA PHE A 461 31.64 35.16 -57.33
C PHE A 461 32.50 36.21 -58.05
N GLU A 462 33.81 36.11 -57.87
CA GLU A 462 34.77 37.05 -58.42
C GLU A 462 35.87 36.31 -59.20
N HIS A 463 36.15 36.81 -60.39
CA HIS A 463 37.29 36.40 -61.19
C HIS A 463 38.57 37.07 -60.66
N GLU A 464 39.61 36.28 -60.41
CA GLU A 464 40.89 36.77 -59.94
C GLU A 464 41.80 37.08 -61.14
N TYR A 465 42.23 38.34 -61.26
CA TYR A 465 43.01 38.86 -62.40
C TYR A 465 44.44 39.27 -62.01
N SER A 466 45.44 38.92 -62.81
CA SER A 466 46.79 39.53 -62.75
C SER A 466 46.87 40.73 -63.67
N SER A 467 47.51 41.81 -63.22
CA SER A 467 47.97 42.90 -64.07
C SER A 467 49.50 42.87 -64.23
N PHE A 468 49.99 43.11 -65.45
CA PHE A 468 51.41 43.35 -65.69
C PHE A 468 51.58 44.62 -66.54
N ASN A 469 52.48 45.51 -66.13
CA ASN A 469 52.82 46.71 -66.89
C ASN A 469 53.96 46.41 -67.86
N TYR A 470 53.80 46.76 -69.15
CA TYR A 470 54.92 46.82 -70.08
C TYR A 470 55.05 48.23 -70.67
N SER A 471 56.27 48.76 -70.68
CA SER A 471 56.57 50.04 -71.33
C SER A 471 57.07 49.79 -72.76
N ASP A 472 56.41 50.37 -73.74
CA ASP A 472 56.81 50.31 -75.15
C ASP A 472 58.00 51.26 -75.40
N ARG A 473 59.23 50.80 -75.11
CA ARG A 473 60.48 51.40 -75.62
C ARG A 473 61.72 50.53 -75.38
N GLY A 474 62.34 50.06 -76.46
CA GLY A 474 63.80 49.95 -76.57
C GLY A 474 64.46 48.59 -76.31
N TYR A 475 64.78 47.89 -77.41
CA TYR A 475 65.72 46.76 -77.47
C TYR A 475 67.17 47.19 -77.16
N LYS A 476 67.87 46.43 -76.30
CA LYS A 476 69.34 46.16 -76.18
C LYS A 476 70.01 46.51 -74.83
N ARG A 477 70.76 45.49 -74.35
CA ARG A 477 71.76 45.41 -73.26
C ARG A 477 71.21 45.43 -71.82
N ALA A 478 71.63 44.57 -70.91
CA ALA A 478 72.49 43.39 -70.97
C ALA A 478 72.17 42.55 -69.72
N TRP A 479 72.39 41.25 -69.81
CA TRP A 479 72.58 40.41 -68.64
C TRP A 479 73.71 40.98 -67.78
N GLY A 480 73.41 41.30 -66.53
CA GLY A 480 74.36 41.80 -65.54
C GLY A 480 73.70 41.66 -64.18
N GLY A 481 74.16 40.67 -63.41
CA GLY A 481 73.45 40.15 -62.25
C GLY A 481 73.38 41.09 -61.04
N ALA A 482 72.42 40.73 -60.20
CA ALA A 482 72.43 40.80 -58.74
C ALA A 482 72.73 42.15 -58.06
N GLY A 483 71.70 42.70 -57.40
CA GLY A 483 71.90 43.46 -56.17
C GLY A 483 71.06 44.73 -56.04
N GLY A 484 69.87 44.60 -55.45
CA GLY A 484 69.04 45.70 -54.96
C GLY A 484 67.64 45.16 -54.66
N GLY A 485 67.31 44.70 -53.45
CA GLY A 485 67.17 45.54 -52.25
C GLY A 485 65.75 46.14 -52.29
N ALA A 486 64.73 45.45 -51.77
CA ALA A 486 64.32 45.66 -50.38
C ALA A 486 63.59 44.44 -49.78
N LEU A 487 63.85 44.24 -48.50
CA LEU A 487 63.47 43.16 -47.60
C LEU A 487 61.97 42.81 -47.61
N GLY A 488 61.66 41.52 -47.79
CA GLY A 488 60.32 40.98 -47.59
C GLY A 488 60.01 39.63 -48.24
N ALA A 489 61.00 38.81 -48.62
CA ALA A 489 60.77 37.51 -49.24
C ALA A 489 61.80 36.50 -48.73
N GLY A 490 61.37 35.56 -47.88
CA GLY A 490 62.30 34.65 -47.23
C GLY A 490 61.83 33.23 -46.96
N VAL A 491 60.65 32.79 -47.43
CA VAL A 491 60.28 31.35 -47.44
C VAL A 491 59.33 30.96 -48.59
N GLY A 492 58.42 31.84 -49.03
CA GLY A 492 57.37 31.48 -50.00
C GLY A 492 57.79 31.31 -51.48
N PHE A 493 58.97 31.76 -51.88
CA PHE A 493 59.36 31.79 -53.30
C PHE A 493 60.03 30.50 -53.81
N PHE A 494 60.54 29.63 -52.94
CA PHE A 494 61.35 28.48 -53.36
C PHE A 494 60.60 27.15 -53.51
N LEU A 495 59.27 27.09 -53.28
CA LEU A 495 58.51 25.83 -53.33
C LEU A 495 57.27 25.80 -54.24
N ALA A 496 56.72 26.92 -54.74
CA ALA A 496 55.42 26.88 -55.45
C ALA A 496 55.23 27.83 -56.67
N GLY A 497 56.26 28.56 -57.11
CA GLY A 497 56.12 29.42 -58.30
C GLY A 497 55.10 30.57 -58.13
N PRO A 498 54.62 31.20 -59.22
CA PRO A 498 53.92 32.50 -59.21
C PRO A 498 52.62 32.58 -58.39
N MET A 499 52.10 31.45 -57.89
CA MET A 499 50.89 31.37 -57.06
C MET A 499 51.15 31.51 -55.54
N GLY A 500 52.42 31.63 -55.11
CA GLY A 500 52.80 31.65 -53.69
C GLY A 500 52.66 32.99 -52.94
N ALA A 501 52.03 34.02 -53.53
CA ALA A 501 52.04 35.39 -52.98
C ALA A 501 50.75 35.83 -52.25
N VAL A 502 49.68 35.02 -52.20
CA VAL A 502 48.35 35.52 -51.76
C VAL A 502 48.00 35.22 -50.28
N VAL A 503 48.75 34.41 -49.55
CA VAL A 503 48.33 33.99 -48.17
C VAL A 503 48.89 34.90 -47.05
N GLY A 504 49.35 36.12 -47.36
CA GLY A 504 50.01 37.01 -46.39
C GLY A 504 49.17 38.14 -45.79
N SER A 505 47.98 38.46 -46.32
CA SER A 505 47.33 39.76 -46.04
C SER A 505 45.91 39.72 -45.46
N ILE A 506 45.30 38.55 -45.23
CA ILE A 506 43.93 38.48 -44.69
C ILE A 506 43.93 38.23 -43.17
N LEU A 507 44.68 39.03 -42.40
CA LEU A 507 44.54 39.10 -40.94
C LEU A 507 44.91 40.46 -40.31
N GLY A 508 44.86 41.58 -41.04
CA GLY A 508 45.06 42.89 -40.40
C GLY A 508 44.59 44.08 -41.22
N GLY A 509 43.42 44.64 -40.88
CA GLY A 509 43.03 45.94 -41.42
C GLY A 509 41.56 46.32 -41.25
N ALA A 510 41.15 46.70 -40.04
CA ALA A 510 39.98 47.56 -39.83
C ALA A 510 40.40 48.78 -39.00
N ALA A 511 40.97 49.81 -39.65
CA ALA A 511 41.00 51.21 -39.20
C ALA A 511 41.82 52.07 -40.17
N GLY A 512 41.23 53.13 -40.73
CA GLY A 512 41.98 54.26 -41.29
C GLY A 512 41.43 54.83 -42.61
N GLU A 513 40.48 55.77 -42.53
CA GLU A 513 40.24 56.75 -43.59
C GLU A 513 41.47 57.65 -43.78
N GLY A 514 41.83 57.97 -45.04
CA GLY A 514 42.88 58.95 -45.33
C GLY A 514 43.24 59.11 -46.82
N LEU A 515 42.61 60.11 -47.46
CA LEU A 515 43.05 60.92 -48.62
C LEU A 515 44.35 60.56 -49.37
N GLY A 516 44.26 60.48 -50.71
CA GLY A 516 45.39 60.82 -51.60
C GLY A 516 45.26 60.35 -53.06
N ARG A 517 44.76 61.21 -53.96
CA ARG A 517 44.84 61.02 -55.43
C ARG A 517 46.25 61.36 -55.95
N ALA A 518 46.78 60.58 -56.89
CA ALA A 518 47.60 61.11 -58.00
C ALA A 518 47.67 60.10 -59.17
N PHE A 519 47.43 60.61 -60.38
CA PHE A 519 47.38 59.90 -61.67
C PHE A 519 48.74 59.43 -62.18
N SER A 520 48.81 58.22 -62.76
CA SER A 520 49.63 57.92 -63.94
C SER A 520 48.85 56.99 -64.88
N LYS A 521 48.85 57.34 -66.18
CA LYS A 521 48.22 56.54 -67.25
C LYS A 521 49.13 55.38 -67.60
N ASP A 522 48.80 54.18 -67.12
CA ASP A 522 49.38 52.93 -67.60
C ASP A 522 48.27 52.03 -68.16
N SER A 523 48.43 51.60 -69.42
CA SER A 523 47.51 50.69 -70.08
C SER A 523 47.67 49.29 -69.49
N THR A 524 46.81 48.95 -68.53
CA THR A 524 46.76 47.64 -67.88
C THR A 524 46.09 46.62 -68.80
N ARG A 525 46.72 45.46 -69.05
CA ARG A 525 46.01 44.26 -69.54
C ARG A 525 45.91 43.25 -68.41
N SER A 526 44.67 42.93 -68.03
CA SER A 526 44.35 41.90 -67.05
C SER A 526 44.33 40.52 -67.71
N ILE A 527 44.95 39.53 -67.05
CA ILE A 527 44.88 38.11 -67.42
C ILE A 527 44.20 37.37 -66.28
N LEU A 528 43.16 36.58 -66.58
CA LEU A 528 42.46 35.73 -65.61
C LEU A 528 43.42 34.65 -65.07
N ILE A 529 43.66 34.60 -63.76
CA ILE A 529 44.53 33.58 -63.12
C ILE A 529 43.73 32.56 -62.29
N GLY A 530 42.49 32.86 -61.90
CA GLY A 530 41.67 31.97 -61.06
C GLY A 530 40.29 32.55 -60.73
N ASP A 531 39.59 31.91 -59.79
CA ASP A 531 38.33 32.35 -59.20
C ASP A 531 38.38 32.24 -57.66
N ASN A 532 37.49 32.96 -56.97
CA ASN A 532 37.38 32.91 -55.50
C ASN A 532 36.60 31.68 -54.98
N ARG A 533 36.54 30.59 -55.76
CA ARG A 533 35.77 29.38 -55.46
C ARG A 533 36.06 28.81 -54.07
N PHE A 534 37.33 28.75 -53.68
CA PHE A 534 37.74 28.23 -52.37
C PHE A 534 37.16 29.06 -51.20
N VAL A 535 37.08 30.38 -51.36
CA VAL A 535 36.51 31.30 -50.34
C VAL A 535 35.00 31.07 -50.21
N ILE A 536 34.31 30.85 -51.34
CA ILE A 536 32.88 30.56 -51.37
C ILE A 536 32.59 29.19 -50.73
N GLU A 537 33.39 28.16 -51.05
CA GLU A 537 33.26 26.83 -50.46
C GLU A 537 33.49 26.86 -48.94
N GLN A 538 34.48 27.61 -48.45
CA GLN A 538 34.74 27.77 -47.03
C GLN A 538 33.62 28.54 -46.29
N ALA A 539 33.12 29.62 -46.89
CA ALA A 539 32.00 30.39 -46.33
C ALA A 539 30.70 29.58 -46.28
N ALA A 540 30.41 28.82 -47.35
CA ALA A 540 29.28 27.90 -47.39
C ALA A 540 29.41 26.81 -46.32
N TYR A 541 30.61 26.22 -46.17
CA TYR A 541 30.85 25.20 -45.15
C TYR A 541 30.59 25.72 -43.74
N GLN A 542 31.11 26.90 -43.40
CA GLN A 542 30.85 27.51 -42.09
C GLN A 542 29.36 27.79 -41.86
N LEU A 543 28.70 28.45 -42.81
CA LEU A 543 27.28 28.81 -42.71
C LEU A 543 26.40 27.56 -42.52
N PHE A 544 26.57 26.56 -43.37
CA PHE A 544 25.73 25.37 -43.34
C PHE A 544 26.10 24.39 -42.21
N SER A 545 27.33 24.43 -41.68
CA SER A 545 27.68 23.68 -40.47
C SER A 545 26.91 24.17 -39.22
N THR A 546 26.77 25.49 -39.06
CA THR A 546 25.94 26.07 -37.98
C THR A 546 24.47 25.68 -38.16
N ARG A 547 23.96 25.76 -39.40
CA ARG A 547 22.57 25.39 -39.70
C ARG A 547 22.26 23.92 -39.48
N ILE A 548 23.22 23.01 -39.72
CA ILE A 548 23.09 21.60 -39.35
C ILE A 548 22.90 21.45 -37.83
N ALA A 549 23.71 22.16 -37.03
CA ALA A 549 23.61 22.11 -35.58
C ALA A 549 22.25 22.62 -35.09
N ASP A 550 21.81 23.79 -35.57
CA ASP A 550 20.51 24.39 -35.21
C ASP A 550 19.33 23.49 -35.61
N THR A 551 19.42 22.88 -36.80
CA THR A 551 18.40 21.96 -37.32
C THR A 551 18.26 20.71 -36.43
N LEU A 552 19.36 20.07 -36.08
CA LEU A 552 19.34 18.89 -35.21
C LEU A 552 18.94 19.24 -33.77
N GLU A 553 19.29 20.44 -33.30
CA GLU A 553 18.92 20.93 -31.97
C GLU A 553 17.40 21.06 -31.83
N GLN A 554 16.77 21.72 -32.81
CA GLN A 554 15.33 22.00 -32.80
C GLN A 554 14.50 20.80 -33.26
N GLY A 555 15.01 20.04 -34.23
CA GLY A 555 14.27 18.95 -34.86
C GLY A 555 14.33 17.61 -34.13
N TYR A 556 15.33 17.41 -33.28
CA TYR A 556 15.55 16.13 -32.61
C TYR A 556 15.88 16.29 -31.13
N ARG A 557 16.96 17.01 -30.80
CA ARG A 557 17.51 17.00 -29.43
C ARG A 557 16.55 17.63 -28.41
N THR A 558 16.08 18.85 -28.68
CA THR A 558 15.20 19.57 -27.74
C THR A 558 13.88 18.82 -27.50
N PRO A 559 13.13 18.41 -28.54
CA PRO A 559 11.87 17.69 -28.34
C PRO A 559 12.05 16.36 -27.59
N MET A 560 13.11 15.60 -27.89
CA MET A 560 13.39 14.34 -27.19
C MET A 560 13.73 14.59 -25.71
N LEU A 561 14.53 15.60 -25.40
CA LEU A 561 14.85 15.95 -24.02
C LEU A 561 13.63 16.47 -23.25
N GLU A 562 12.74 17.23 -23.88
CA GLU A 562 11.49 17.69 -23.27
C GLU A 562 10.56 16.51 -22.92
N ILE A 563 10.43 15.54 -23.82
CA ILE A 563 9.71 14.28 -23.57
C ILE A 563 10.29 13.56 -22.36
N LEU A 564 11.61 13.31 -22.34
CA LEU A 564 12.28 12.63 -21.24
C LEU A 564 12.17 13.39 -19.91
N GLN A 565 12.22 14.73 -19.92
CA GLN A 565 12.02 15.56 -18.74
C GLN A 565 10.60 15.48 -18.18
N GLN A 566 9.59 15.46 -19.06
CA GLN A 566 8.21 15.28 -18.64
C GLN A 566 7.99 13.90 -18.01
N MET A 567 8.59 12.85 -18.59
CA MET A 567 8.58 11.51 -18.03
C MET A 567 9.26 11.47 -16.65
N GLU A 568 10.42 12.11 -16.51
CA GLU A 568 11.13 12.21 -15.23
C GLU A 568 10.27 12.89 -14.16
N GLN A 569 9.56 13.96 -14.52
CA GLN A 569 8.64 14.64 -13.62
C GLN A 569 7.49 13.71 -13.19
N ASN A 570 6.89 12.95 -14.12
CA ASN A 570 5.84 11.98 -13.81
C ASN A 570 6.34 10.91 -12.82
N ILE A 571 7.58 10.41 -12.99
CA ILE A 571 8.19 9.43 -12.08
C ILE A 571 8.41 10.04 -10.69
N ARG A 572 8.92 11.28 -10.59
CA ARG A 572 9.07 11.96 -9.30
C ARG A 572 7.74 12.17 -8.58
N ASP A 573 6.71 12.61 -9.30
CA ASP A 573 5.39 12.82 -8.73
C ASP A 573 4.78 11.51 -8.24
N SER A 574 4.95 10.42 -9.00
CA SER A 574 4.51 9.08 -8.60
C SER A 574 5.22 8.58 -7.33
N ARG A 575 6.51 8.87 -7.16
CA ARG A 575 7.26 8.54 -5.95
C ARG A 575 6.75 9.32 -4.74
N ARG A 576 6.52 10.63 -4.92
CA ARG A 576 5.97 11.50 -3.87
C ARG A 576 4.60 11.02 -3.40
N LEU A 577 3.74 10.57 -4.31
CA LEU A 577 2.44 9.99 -3.97
C LEU A 577 2.58 8.75 -3.08
N LEU A 578 3.48 7.83 -3.43
CA LEU A 578 3.76 6.64 -2.62
C LEU A 578 4.31 6.99 -1.23
N GLU A 579 5.25 7.93 -1.15
CA GLU A 579 5.82 8.39 0.12
C GLU A 579 4.76 9.03 1.04
N GLN A 580 3.87 9.86 0.47
CA GLN A 580 2.76 10.47 1.20
C GLN A 580 1.74 9.44 1.69
N PHE A 581 1.43 8.44 0.87
CA PHE A 581 0.59 7.31 1.28
C PHE A 581 1.22 6.56 2.46
N CYS A 582 2.51 6.25 2.38
CA CYS A 582 3.22 5.56 3.45
C CYS A 582 3.21 6.36 4.76
N GLN A 583 3.59 7.63 4.71
CA GLN A 583 3.61 8.50 5.89
C GLN A 583 2.24 8.62 6.57
N ARG A 584 1.16 8.68 5.79
CA ARG A 584 -0.21 8.82 6.31
C ARG A 584 -0.67 7.60 7.07
N TRP A 585 -0.27 6.39 6.64
CA TRP A 585 -0.78 5.13 7.18
C TRP A 585 0.21 4.35 8.04
N GLN A 586 1.48 4.76 8.08
CA GLN A 586 2.51 4.20 8.96
C GLN A 586 2.11 4.17 10.45
N PRO A 587 1.42 5.18 11.03
CA PRO A 587 0.98 5.13 12.43
C PRO A 587 0.06 3.96 12.76
N LEU A 588 -0.71 3.43 11.80
CA LEU A 588 -1.55 2.25 12.02
C LEU A 588 -0.74 0.96 12.24
N THR A 589 0.53 0.95 11.84
CA THR A 589 1.42 -0.22 11.90
C THR A 589 2.31 -0.23 13.13
N GLU A 590 2.39 0.91 13.84
CA GLU A 590 3.17 1.00 15.07
C GLU A 590 2.52 0.15 16.17
N PRO A 591 3.34 -0.53 17.01
CA PRO A 591 2.81 -1.30 18.11
C PRO A 591 2.06 -0.38 19.08
N LEU A 592 0.78 -0.67 19.32
CA LEU A 592 -0.08 0.05 20.29
C LEU A 592 0.72 0.47 21.53
N THR A 593 0.70 1.78 21.82
CA THR A 593 1.49 2.40 22.89
C THR A 593 1.10 1.85 24.26
N SER A 594 1.96 1.99 25.28
CA SER A 594 1.64 1.56 26.65
C SER A 594 0.37 2.20 27.21
N THR A 595 0.00 3.38 26.73
CA THR A 595 -1.25 4.11 27.03
C THR A 595 -2.48 3.55 26.32
N GLU A 596 -2.32 2.89 25.18
CA GLU A 596 -3.40 2.15 24.49
C GLU A 596 -3.47 0.68 24.94
N ARG A 597 -2.44 0.21 25.66
CA ARG A 597 -2.42 -1.08 26.38
C ARG A 597 -2.98 -0.98 27.80
N ALA A 598 -2.97 0.22 28.40
CA ALA A 598 -3.44 0.53 29.75
C ALA A 598 -4.93 0.90 29.75
#